data_AF-A0A7Y5VBM6-F1
#
_entry.id   AF-A0A7Y5VBM6-F1
#
_cell.length_a   1.000
_cell.length_b   1.000
_cell.length_c   1.000
_cell.angle_alpha   90.00
_cell.angle_beta   90.00
_cell.angle_gamma   90.00
#
_symmetry.space_group_name_H-M   'P 1'
#
loop_
_entity.id
_entity.type
_entity.pdbx_description
1 polymer ?
#
loop_
_entity_poly.entity_id
_entity_poly.type
_entity_poly.pdbx_seq_one_letter_code
_entity_poly.pdbx_strand_id
1 'polypeptide(L)'
;RLAALADDEPTTTEGEHLARCATCARERAAHRSLRSLAAGERFTAHRDGAPLTSWESLLPALREEGLVADAPATGAANADSRVLPLRRRVGTRAPWLRAAAAVLVAAVGIMAGRVSAGAAPIPGLSRASVDTLVQAVADTLPVFHSASDALAALTRYEHGYQAAAAFLAEQDTASRVEGRAAYEARLATLDQVAEVARQGLQGAPYDPVINRYYLTTLSARQAALRQLSTTLPPNVQVGGY
;
A
#
# COMPACT_ATOMS: atom_id res chain seq x y z
N ARG A 1 26.54 5.33 3.74
CA ARG A 1 25.84 6.47 4.38
C ARG A 1 25.66 7.69 3.43
N LEU A 2 25.86 7.55 2.11
CA LEU A 2 25.81 8.71 1.19
C LEU A 2 24.47 9.48 1.21
N ALA A 3 23.35 8.77 1.37
CA ALA A 3 22.02 9.39 1.49
C ALA A 3 21.89 10.34 2.70
N ALA A 4 22.56 10.07 3.82
CA ALA A 4 22.54 10.95 4.99
C ALA A 4 23.35 12.23 4.77
N LEU A 5 24.42 12.18 3.96
CA LEU A 5 25.24 13.35 3.58
C LEU A 5 24.54 14.33 2.63
N ALA A 6 23.30 14.01 2.23
CA ALA A 6 22.42 14.98 1.59
C ALA A 6 21.93 16.03 2.59
N ASP A 7 21.79 15.65 3.87
CA ASP A 7 21.20 16.44 4.96
C ASP A 7 22.26 16.94 5.94
N ASP A 8 23.22 16.06 6.25
CA ASP A 8 24.30 16.32 7.18
C ASP A 8 25.48 17.03 6.47
N GLU A 9 26.16 17.91 7.20
CA GLU A 9 27.46 18.45 6.77
C GLU A 9 28.50 17.31 6.82
N PRO A 10 29.26 17.07 5.73
CA PRO A 10 30.20 15.98 5.67
C PRO A 10 31.35 16.25 6.63
N THR A 11 31.80 15.19 7.30
CA THR A 11 33.05 15.26 8.06
C THR A 11 34.22 15.55 7.13
N THR A 12 35.35 16.01 7.66
CA THR A 12 36.54 16.36 6.86
C THR A 12 36.98 15.22 5.94
N THR A 13 36.98 13.98 6.44
CA THR A 13 37.36 12.78 5.67
C THR A 13 36.36 12.45 4.56
N GLU A 14 35.07 12.62 4.81
CA GLU A 14 34.02 12.45 3.79
C GLU A 14 34.09 13.54 2.73
N GLY A 15 34.38 14.78 3.11
CA GLY A 15 34.60 15.90 2.20
C GLY A 15 35.78 15.66 1.25
N GLU A 16 36.90 15.18 1.78
CA GLU A 16 38.06 14.79 0.97
C GLU A 16 37.77 13.64 0.01
N HIS A 17 36.95 12.67 0.42
CA HIS A 17 36.54 11.57 -0.46
C HIS A 17 35.61 12.08 -1.57
N LEU A 18 34.64 12.93 -1.25
CA LEU A 18 33.73 13.54 -2.22
C LEU A 18 34.47 14.44 -3.23
N ALA A 19 35.54 15.10 -2.82
CA ALA A 19 36.39 15.88 -3.72
C ALA A 19 37.18 14.99 -4.71
N ARG A 20 37.52 13.76 -4.32
CA ARG A 20 38.30 12.81 -5.13
C ARG A 20 37.44 11.88 -5.99
N CYS A 21 36.23 11.54 -5.56
CA CYS A 21 35.36 10.58 -6.22
C CYS A 21 34.19 11.27 -6.94
N ALA A 22 34.32 11.43 -8.26
CA ALA A 22 33.29 12.07 -9.09
C ALA A 22 31.94 11.33 -9.08
N THR A 23 31.93 10.01 -8.89
CA THR A 23 30.69 9.22 -8.80
C THR A 23 29.92 9.54 -7.51
N CYS A 24 30.59 9.51 -6.36
CA CYS A 24 29.96 9.85 -5.08
C CYS A 24 29.52 11.32 -5.01
N ALA A 25 30.27 12.23 -5.64
CA ALA A 25 29.87 13.63 -5.77
C ALA A 25 28.58 13.79 -6.60
N ARG A 26 28.46 13.09 -7.74
CA ARG A 26 27.25 13.09 -8.57
C ARG A 26 26.05 12.48 -7.83
N GLU A 27 26.24 11.35 -7.15
CA GLU A 27 25.18 10.71 -6.37
C GLU A 27 24.68 11.62 -5.23
N ARG A 28 25.58 12.31 -4.52
CA ARG A 28 25.20 13.29 -3.50
C ARG A 28 24.44 14.48 -4.10
N ALA A 29 24.87 14.98 -5.25
CA ALA A 29 24.16 16.05 -5.96
C ALA A 29 22.75 15.61 -6.39
N ALA A 30 22.60 14.37 -6.86
CA ALA A 30 21.30 13.79 -7.21
C ALA A 30 20.38 13.71 -5.98
N HIS A 31 20.88 13.23 -4.84
CA HIS A 31 20.10 13.20 -3.59
C HIS A 31 19.66 14.61 -3.14
N ARG A 32 20.53 15.61 -3.26
CA ARG A 32 20.19 17.01 -2.94
C ARG A 32 19.14 17.59 -3.89
N SER A 33 19.21 17.27 -5.18
CA SER A 33 18.22 17.68 -6.17
C SER A 33 16.84 17.07 -5.92
N LEU A 34 16.78 15.77 -5.60
CA LEU A 34 15.51 15.12 -5.23
C LEU A 34 14.88 15.76 -3.99
N ARG A 35 15.71 16.17 -3.02
CA ARG A 35 15.23 16.86 -1.82
C ARG A 35 14.74 18.27 -2.09
N SER A 36 15.44 19.05 -2.93
CA SER A 36 14.98 20.40 -3.27
C SER A 36 13.65 20.35 -4.02
N LEU A 37 13.46 19.37 -4.91
CA LEU A 37 12.18 19.11 -5.57
C LEU A 37 11.08 18.75 -4.55
N ALA A 38 11.34 17.79 -3.66
CA ALA A 38 10.37 17.39 -2.63
C ALA A 38 10.03 18.55 -1.67
N ALA A 39 10.98 19.41 -1.34
CA ALA A 39 10.74 20.61 -0.53
C ALA A 39 9.91 21.65 -1.30
N GLY A 40 10.17 21.82 -2.59
CA GLY A 40 9.38 22.67 -3.48
C GLY A 40 7.92 22.21 -3.57
N GLU A 41 7.69 20.90 -3.75
CA GLU A 41 6.35 20.30 -3.79
C GLU A 41 5.58 20.50 -2.47
N ARG A 42 6.25 20.35 -1.31
CA ARG A 42 5.64 20.64 -0.01
C ARG A 42 5.26 22.11 0.11
N PHE A 43 6.15 23.01 -0.33
CA PHE A 43 5.89 24.45 -0.27
C PHE A 43 4.74 24.88 -1.18
N THR A 44 4.63 24.32 -2.39
CA THR A 44 3.47 24.54 -3.28
C THR A 44 2.20 23.94 -2.69
N ALA A 45 2.26 22.72 -2.14
CA ALA A 45 1.12 22.10 -1.48
C ALA A 45 0.59 22.93 -0.30
N HIS A 46 1.47 23.56 0.48
CA HIS A 46 1.08 24.47 1.57
C HIS A 46 0.56 25.83 1.08
N ARG A 47 0.97 26.28 -0.11
CA ARG A 47 0.48 27.54 -0.70
C ARG A 47 -0.91 27.38 -1.34
N ASP A 48 -1.16 26.24 -1.98
CA ASP A 48 -2.36 26.02 -2.78
C ASP A 48 -3.50 25.28 -2.03
N GLY A 49 -3.27 24.85 -0.79
CA GLY A 49 -4.31 24.23 0.03
C GLY A 49 -3.91 23.98 1.49
N ALA A 50 -4.92 23.90 2.36
CA ALA A 50 -4.72 23.47 3.75
C ALA A 50 -4.20 22.00 3.77
N PRO A 51 -3.32 21.62 4.70
CA PRO A 51 -2.83 20.27 4.79
C PRO A 51 -4.00 19.28 4.95
N LEU A 52 -3.94 18.13 4.27
CA LEU A 52 -4.99 17.11 4.27
C LEU A 52 -5.39 16.68 5.69
N THR A 53 -4.46 16.79 6.64
CA THR A 53 -4.69 16.72 8.07
C THR A 53 -3.77 17.72 8.77
N SER A 54 -4.31 18.43 9.77
CA SER A 54 -3.48 19.24 10.68
C SER A 54 -3.23 18.47 11.96
N TRP A 55 -2.06 18.68 12.58
CA TRP A 55 -1.75 18.05 13.86
C TRP A 55 -2.83 18.37 14.91
N GLU A 56 -3.32 19.61 14.90
CA GLU A 56 -4.38 20.12 15.75
C GLU A 56 -5.70 19.36 15.54
N SER A 57 -6.01 18.93 14.30
CA SER A 57 -7.21 18.12 14.00
C SER A 57 -7.08 16.66 14.41
N LEU A 58 -5.86 16.11 14.43
CA LEU A 58 -5.61 14.71 14.77
C LEU A 58 -5.44 14.50 16.28
N LEU A 59 -4.96 15.51 17.00
CA LEU A 59 -4.65 15.44 18.42
C LEU A 59 -5.83 14.98 19.30
N PRO A 60 -7.09 15.41 19.08
CA PRO A 60 -8.23 14.93 19.86
C PRO A 60 -8.50 13.43 19.67
N ALA A 61 -8.49 12.96 18.42
CA ALA A 61 -8.70 11.54 18.10
C ALA A 61 -7.59 10.66 18.69
N LEU A 62 -6.33 11.13 18.62
CA LEU A 62 -5.18 10.42 19.21
C LEU A 62 -5.23 10.37 20.76
N ARG A 63 -5.84 11.36 21.42
CA ARG A 63 -6.11 11.33 22.87
C ARG A 63 -7.24 10.37 23.21
N GLU A 64 -8.31 10.34 22.43
CA GLU A 64 -9.42 9.40 22.60
C GLU A 64 -8.97 7.94 22.42
N GLU A 65 -8.03 7.71 21.52
CA GLU A 65 -7.38 6.42 21.30
C GLU A 65 -6.30 6.08 22.36
N GLY A 66 -6.00 7.01 23.27
CA GLY A 66 -5.02 6.84 24.34
C GLY A 66 -3.57 6.77 23.87
N LEU A 67 -3.31 7.16 22.62
CA LEU A 67 -1.97 7.17 22.02
C LEU A 67 -1.15 8.39 22.47
N VAL A 68 -1.84 9.48 22.83
CA VAL A 68 -1.23 10.66 23.44
C VAL A 68 -1.71 10.74 24.89
N ALA A 69 -0.79 10.54 25.83
CA ALA A 69 -1.08 10.74 27.24
C ALA A 69 -1.24 12.24 27.53
N ASP A 70 -2.33 12.62 28.20
CA ASP A 70 -2.39 13.92 28.82
C ASP A 70 -1.38 13.95 29.96
N ALA A 71 -0.33 14.74 29.80
CA ALA A 71 0.64 14.94 30.85
C ALA A 71 -0.09 15.51 32.08
N PRO A 72 -0.06 14.82 33.24
CA PRO A 72 -0.71 15.36 34.43
C PRO A 72 -0.01 16.65 34.81
N ALA A 73 -0.80 17.71 34.99
CA ALA A 73 -0.32 18.96 35.56
C ALA A 73 0.29 18.67 36.93
N THR A 74 1.61 18.81 37.01
CA THR A 74 2.43 18.91 38.23
C THR A 74 2.29 17.81 39.28
N GLY A 75 3.39 17.07 39.48
CA GLY A 75 3.80 16.66 40.83
C GLY A 75 4.02 15.16 41.04
N ALA A 76 5.27 14.86 41.42
CA ALA A 76 5.74 13.65 42.11
C ALA A 76 5.98 12.38 41.27
N ALA A 77 7.29 12.08 41.20
CA ALA A 77 7.92 10.79 40.98
C ALA A 77 7.13 9.58 41.52
N ASN A 78 7.05 8.53 40.72
CA ASN A 78 7.78 7.29 40.99
C ASN A 78 7.67 6.32 39.81
N ALA A 79 8.78 5.66 39.53
CA ALA A 79 8.88 4.55 38.62
C ALA A 79 8.00 3.40 39.10
N ASP A 80 7.06 2.96 38.26
CA ASP A 80 6.81 1.54 38.07
C ASP A 80 5.98 1.34 36.80
N SER A 81 6.57 0.58 35.89
CA SER A 81 5.98 0.08 34.67
C SER A 81 4.66 -0.64 34.95
N ARG A 82 3.53 0.02 34.66
CA ARG A 82 2.21 -0.62 34.64
C ARG A 82 1.84 -0.92 33.19
N VAL A 83 2.04 -2.19 32.82
CA VAL A 83 1.48 -2.82 31.63
C VAL A 83 -0.04 -2.68 31.69
N LEU A 84 -0.62 -1.92 30.76
CA LEU A 84 -2.07 -1.83 30.59
C LEU A 84 -2.59 -3.08 29.86
N PRO A 85 -3.57 -3.82 30.41
CA PRO A 85 -4.16 -4.95 29.70
C PRO A 85 -5.07 -4.44 28.57
N LEU A 86 -4.74 -4.80 27.32
CA LEU A 86 -5.64 -4.63 26.16
C LEU A 86 -6.87 -5.52 26.33
N ARG A 87 -7.95 -4.96 26.90
CA ARG A 87 -9.26 -5.63 26.96
C ARG A 87 -10.08 -5.29 25.71
N ARG A 88 -9.93 -6.10 24.67
CA ARG A 88 -10.70 -6.00 23.41
C ARG A 88 -12.19 -6.28 23.68
N ARG A 89 -13.03 -5.25 23.77
CA ARG A 89 -14.50 -5.40 23.76
C ARG A 89 -14.96 -5.61 22.33
N VAL A 90 -15.30 -6.84 21.97
CA VAL A 90 -15.99 -7.15 20.71
C VAL A 90 -17.44 -6.69 20.86
N GLY A 91 -17.77 -5.54 20.27
CA GLY A 91 -19.12 -5.00 20.25
C GLY A 91 -20.03 -5.86 19.38
N THR A 92 -21.07 -6.43 19.97
CA THR A 92 -22.13 -7.14 19.27
C THR A 92 -23.01 -6.14 18.51
N ARG A 93 -22.86 -6.06 17.18
CA ARG A 93 -23.79 -5.37 16.30
C ARG A 93 -24.31 -6.29 15.19
N ALA A 94 -25.64 -6.26 15.03
CA ALA A 94 -26.47 -6.73 13.92
C ALA A 94 -26.59 -8.26 13.66
N PRO A 95 -27.74 -8.90 14.04
CA PRO A 95 -27.97 -10.33 13.77
C PRO A 95 -28.16 -10.69 12.29
N TRP A 96 -28.45 -9.71 11.41
CA TRP A 96 -28.62 -9.97 9.97
C TRP A 96 -27.29 -10.14 9.21
N LEU A 97 -26.16 -9.66 9.74
CA LEU A 97 -24.83 -9.89 9.18
C LEU A 97 -24.28 -11.29 9.50
N ARG A 98 -24.85 -11.99 10.49
CA ARG A 98 -24.44 -13.36 10.85
C ARG A 98 -24.90 -14.40 9.82
N ALA A 99 -26.00 -14.17 9.11
CA ALA A 99 -26.50 -15.09 8.10
C ALA A 99 -25.62 -15.09 6.84
N ALA A 100 -25.17 -13.92 6.36
CA ALA A 100 -24.26 -13.81 5.22
C ALA A 100 -22.87 -14.38 5.53
N ALA A 101 -22.34 -14.13 6.73
CA ALA A 101 -21.08 -14.71 7.18
C ALA A 101 -21.16 -16.25 7.30
N ALA A 102 -22.28 -16.81 7.76
CA ALA A 102 -22.46 -18.26 7.86
C ALA A 102 -22.48 -18.95 6.48
N VAL A 103 -23.07 -18.32 5.45
CA VAL A 103 -23.07 -18.86 4.08
C VAL A 103 -21.67 -18.81 3.46
N LEU A 104 -20.92 -17.72 3.68
CA LEU A 104 -19.53 -17.62 3.20
C LEU A 104 -18.62 -18.64 3.91
N VAL A 105 -18.78 -18.84 5.22
CA VAL A 105 -18.01 -19.86 5.96
C VAL A 105 -18.38 -21.28 5.53
N ALA A 106 -19.65 -21.55 5.22
CA ALA A 106 -20.08 -22.85 4.70
C ALA A 106 -19.52 -23.12 3.29
N ALA A 107 -19.52 -22.12 2.40
CA ALA A 107 -18.96 -22.25 1.05
C ALA A 107 -17.43 -22.51 1.08
N VAL A 108 -16.70 -21.82 1.96
CA VAL A 108 -15.25 -22.05 2.17
C VAL A 108 -15.01 -23.43 2.79
N GLY A 109 -15.83 -23.86 3.75
CA GLY A 109 -15.74 -25.19 4.37
C GLY A 109 -15.99 -26.34 3.39
N ILE A 110 -16.94 -26.19 2.46
CA ILE A 110 -17.23 -27.21 1.43
C ILE A 110 -16.06 -27.37 0.46
N MET A 111 -15.41 -26.27 0.04
CA MET A 111 -14.21 -26.37 -0.80
C MET A 111 -13.06 -27.05 -0.06
N ALA A 112 -12.79 -26.66 1.19
CA ALA A 112 -11.73 -27.25 1.99
C ALA A 112 -11.94 -28.75 2.25
N GLY A 113 -13.18 -29.16 2.56
CA GLY A 113 -13.54 -30.58 2.79
C GLY A 113 -13.33 -31.45 1.54
N ARG A 114 -13.61 -30.93 0.34
CA ARG A 114 -13.39 -31.67 -0.92
C ARG A 114 -11.91 -31.83 -1.24
N VAL A 115 -11.09 -30.82 -0.96
CA VAL A 115 -9.64 -30.88 -1.15
C VAL A 115 -9.02 -31.95 -0.24
N SER A 116 -9.46 -32.04 1.02
CA SER A 116 -9.04 -33.06 1.99
C SER A 116 -9.55 -34.47 1.67
N ALA A 117 -10.70 -34.59 0.99
CA ALA A 117 -11.26 -35.87 0.52
C ALA A 117 -10.70 -36.32 -0.86
N GLY A 118 -9.69 -35.63 -1.41
CA GLY A 118 -9.06 -35.99 -2.68
C GLY A 118 -9.87 -35.63 -3.94
N ALA A 119 -11.01 -34.95 -3.80
CA ALA A 119 -11.87 -34.58 -4.93
C ALA A 119 -11.44 -33.23 -5.56
N ALA A 120 -11.82 -33.00 -6.82
CA ALA A 120 -11.58 -31.73 -7.49
C ALA A 120 -12.40 -30.57 -6.86
N PRO A 121 -11.82 -29.36 -6.78
CA PRO A 121 -12.47 -28.19 -6.18
C PRO A 121 -13.58 -27.58 -7.06
N ILE A 122 -13.58 -27.83 -8.37
CA ILE A 122 -14.57 -27.34 -9.34
C ILE A 122 -15.13 -28.53 -10.14
N PRO A 123 -16.47 -28.69 -10.27
CA PRO A 123 -17.06 -29.71 -11.13
C PRO A 123 -16.60 -29.52 -12.59
N GLY A 124 -15.99 -30.54 -13.18
CA GLY A 124 -15.54 -30.51 -14.58
C GLY A 124 -14.05 -30.20 -14.79
N LEU A 125 -13.30 -29.82 -13.76
CA LEU A 125 -11.85 -29.69 -13.82
C LEU A 125 -11.18 -30.84 -13.07
N SER A 126 -10.35 -31.62 -13.76
CA SER A 126 -9.53 -32.64 -13.13
C SER A 126 -8.48 -31.99 -12.22
N ARG A 127 -8.32 -32.49 -10.99
CA ARG A 127 -7.26 -32.06 -10.06
C ARG A 127 -5.87 -32.20 -10.69
N ALA A 128 -5.68 -33.25 -11.49
CA ALA A 128 -4.46 -33.47 -12.24
C ALA A 128 -4.17 -32.36 -13.26
N SER A 129 -5.20 -31.75 -13.86
CA SER A 129 -5.02 -30.64 -14.81
C SER A 129 -4.59 -29.35 -14.12
N VAL A 130 -5.12 -29.08 -12.92
CA VAL A 130 -4.70 -27.93 -12.09
C VAL A 130 -3.29 -28.16 -11.55
N ASP A 131 -2.98 -29.35 -11.04
CA ASP A 131 -1.64 -29.70 -10.55
C ASP A 131 -0.59 -29.64 -11.68
N THR A 132 -0.92 -30.07 -12.90
CA THR A 132 -0.01 -29.97 -14.05
C THR A 132 0.29 -28.52 -14.44
N LEU A 133 -0.70 -27.63 -14.39
CA LEU A 133 -0.50 -26.21 -14.67
C LEU A 133 0.33 -25.53 -13.58
N VAL A 134 0.06 -25.82 -12.30
CA VAL A 134 0.83 -25.29 -11.18
C VAL A 134 2.27 -25.77 -11.22
N GLN A 135 2.50 -27.04 -11.58
CA GLN A 135 3.83 -27.62 -11.68
C GLN A 135 4.61 -27.08 -12.88
N ALA A 136 3.98 -26.92 -14.05
CA ALA A 136 4.62 -26.30 -15.21
C ALA A 136 5.01 -24.83 -14.96
N VAL A 137 4.22 -24.09 -14.18
CA VAL A 137 4.57 -22.74 -13.75
C VAL A 137 5.72 -22.76 -12.75
N ALA A 138 5.73 -23.70 -11.80
CA ALA A 138 6.82 -23.84 -10.83
C ALA A 138 8.15 -24.18 -11.49
N ASP A 139 8.14 -25.07 -12.49
CA ASP A 139 9.34 -25.50 -13.23
C ASP A 139 9.93 -24.41 -14.15
N THR A 140 9.19 -23.32 -14.40
CA THR A 140 9.65 -22.19 -15.21
C THR A 140 10.11 -20.99 -14.38
N LEU A 141 10.08 -21.08 -13.05
CA LEU A 141 10.52 -19.98 -12.18
C LEU A 141 12.05 -19.84 -12.22
N PRO A 142 12.58 -18.62 -12.47
CA PRO A 142 14.02 -18.39 -12.44
C PRO A 142 14.58 -18.56 -11.03
N VAL A 143 15.73 -19.23 -10.92
CA VAL A 143 16.53 -19.25 -9.69
C VAL A 143 17.40 -18.01 -9.67
N PHE A 144 17.28 -17.20 -8.61
CA PHE A 144 18.06 -15.96 -8.48
C PHE A 144 19.37 -16.21 -7.75
N HIS A 145 20.46 -15.71 -8.31
CA HIS A 145 21.79 -15.84 -7.72
C HIS A 145 22.21 -14.61 -6.89
N SER A 146 21.41 -13.54 -6.91
CA SER A 146 21.62 -12.33 -6.11
C SER A 146 20.32 -11.55 -5.89
N ALA A 147 20.30 -10.68 -4.86
CA ALA A 147 19.16 -9.79 -4.61
C ALA A 147 18.92 -8.79 -5.75
N SER A 148 19.99 -8.30 -6.39
CA SER A 148 19.90 -7.41 -7.56
C SER A 148 19.26 -8.11 -8.77
N ASP A 149 19.58 -9.38 -8.99
CA ASP A 149 18.99 -10.20 -10.05
C ASP A 149 17.49 -10.42 -9.82
N ALA A 150 17.11 -10.75 -8.58
CA ALA A 150 15.71 -10.88 -8.18
C ALA A 150 14.92 -9.57 -8.35
N LEU A 151 15.49 -8.42 -7.97
CA LEU A 151 14.85 -7.12 -8.16
C LEU A 151 14.69 -6.77 -9.64
N ALA A 152 15.72 -6.99 -10.46
CA ALA A 152 15.66 -6.75 -11.89
C ALA A 152 14.60 -7.64 -12.58
N ALA A 153 14.50 -8.91 -12.18
CA ALA A 153 13.46 -9.80 -12.65
C ALA A 153 12.07 -9.34 -12.21
N LEU A 154 11.89 -8.99 -10.94
CA LEU A 154 10.63 -8.46 -10.40
C LEU A 154 10.13 -7.26 -11.22
N THR A 155 10.98 -6.24 -11.42
CA THR A 155 10.62 -5.05 -12.20
C THR A 155 10.22 -5.40 -13.64
N ARG A 156 10.94 -6.34 -14.29
CA ARG A 156 10.58 -6.81 -15.63
C ARG A 156 9.22 -7.52 -15.66
N TYR A 157 8.95 -8.40 -14.70
CA TYR A 157 7.68 -9.12 -14.63
C TYR A 157 6.51 -8.19 -14.32
N GLU A 158 6.71 -7.17 -13.50
CA GLU A 158 5.68 -6.18 -13.21
C GLU A 158 5.33 -5.34 -14.45
N HIS A 159 6.35 -4.88 -15.19
CA HIS A 159 6.10 -4.22 -16.46
C HIS A 159 5.39 -5.14 -17.46
N GLY A 160 5.80 -6.42 -17.53
CA GLY A 160 5.14 -7.42 -18.37
C GLY A 160 3.67 -7.65 -17.98
N TYR A 161 3.40 -7.77 -16.67
CA TYR A 161 2.04 -7.90 -16.13
C TYR A 161 1.19 -6.67 -16.44
N GLN A 162 1.71 -5.46 -16.24
CA GLN A 162 1.01 -4.22 -16.54
C GLN A 162 0.68 -4.10 -18.04
N ALA A 163 1.62 -4.44 -18.91
CA ALA A 163 1.41 -4.43 -20.36
C ALA A 163 0.36 -5.46 -20.78
N ALA A 164 0.43 -6.68 -20.23
CA ALA A 164 -0.56 -7.73 -20.49
C ALA A 164 -1.96 -7.33 -19.98
N ALA A 165 -2.05 -6.75 -18.78
CA ALA A 165 -3.30 -6.27 -18.22
C ALA A 165 -3.92 -5.15 -19.06
N ALA A 166 -3.12 -4.21 -19.56
CA ALA A 166 -3.58 -3.16 -20.47
C ALA A 166 -4.09 -3.74 -21.79
N PHE A 167 -3.34 -4.65 -22.39
CA PHE A 167 -3.76 -5.35 -23.62
C PHE A 167 -5.08 -6.11 -23.41
N LEU A 168 -5.21 -6.85 -22.31
CA LEU A 168 -6.45 -7.55 -21.97
C LEU A 168 -7.62 -6.59 -21.76
N ALA A 169 -7.40 -5.44 -21.11
CA ALA A 169 -8.43 -4.42 -20.92
C ALA A 169 -8.88 -3.77 -22.24
N GLU A 170 -7.99 -3.64 -23.23
CA GLU A 170 -8.34 -3.15 -24.57
C GLU A 170 -9.19 -4.17 -25.35
N GLN A 171 -8.88 -5.46 -25.21
CA GLN A 171 -9.61 -6.55 -25.87
C GLN A 171 -10.95 -6.86 -25.17
N ASP A 172 -11.04 -6.62 -23.86
CA ASP A 172 -12.24 -6.84 -23.07
C ASP A 172 -13.24 -5.69 -23.24
N THR A 173 -13.93 -5.70 -24.38
CA THR A 173 -15.02 -4.76 -24.68
C THR A 173 -16.32 -5.07 -23.93
N ALA A 174 -16.46 -6.26 -23.35
CA ALA A 174 -17.67 -6.69 -22.63
C ALA A 174 -17.67 -6.25 -21.16
N SER A 175 -16.50 -6.11 -20.53
CA SER A 175 -16.35 -5.71 -19.13
C SER A 175 -15.98 -4.23 -18.96
N ARG A 176 -16.20 -3.41 -19.99
CA ARG A 176 -15.80 -2.01 -19.98
C ARG A 176 -16.48 -1.30 -18.81
N VAL A 177 -15.67 -0.88 -17.84
CA VAL A 177 -16.12 -0.14 -16.66
C VAL A 177 -16.46 1.27 -17.10
N GLU A 178 -17.67 1.45 -17.59
CA GLU A 178 -18.17 2.73 -18.09
C GLU A 178 -19.09 3.40 -17.05
N GLY A 179 -18.97 4.72 -16.95
CA GLY A 179 -19.80 5.56 -16.08
C GLY A 179 -19.17 5.91 -14.74
N ARG A 180 -19.50 7.12 -14.26
CA ARG A 180 -19.01 7.72 -13.02
C ARG A 180 -19.14 6.81 -11.80
N ALA A 181 -20.29 6.16 -11.63
CA ALA A 181 -20.58 5.29 -10.48
C ALA A 181 -19.60 4.11 -10.38
N ALA A 182 -19.12 3.59 -11.51
CA ALA A 182 -18.20 2.47 -11.52
C ALA A 182 -16.78 2.89 -11.11
N TYR A 183 -16.36 4.10 -11.50
CA TYR A 183 -15.12 4.72 -11.01
C TYR A 183 -15.20 5.10 -9.52
N GLU A 184 -16.33 5.62 -9.05
CA GLU A 184 -16.55 5.90 -7.62
C GLU A 184 -16.50 4.61 -6.78
N ALA A 185 -17.12 3.52 -7.24
CA ALA A 185 -17.04 2.22 -6.59
C ALA A 185 -15.60 1.66 -6.56
N ARG A 186 -14.85 1.84 -7.67
CA ARG A 186 -13.43 1.47 -7.72
C ARG A 186 -12.60 2.29 -6.74
N LEU A 187 -12.82 3.60 -6.66
CA LEU A 187 -12.12 4.48 -5.71
C LEU A 187 -12.41 4.07 -4.26
N ALA A 188 -13.68 3.84 -3.92
CA ALA A 188 -14.06 3.36 -2.58
C ALA A 188 -13.38 2.03 -2.22
N THR A 189 -13.24 1.12 -3.19
CA THR A 189 -12.53 -0.15 -2.99
C THR A 189 -11.03 0.08 -2.77
N LEU A 190 -10.40 0.94 -3.58
CA LEU A 190 -8.98 1.27 -3.44
C LEU A 190 -8.68 1.97 -2.11
N ASP A 191 -9.58 2.82 -1.62
CA ASP A 191 -9.46 3.46 -0.30
C ASP A 191 -9.50 2.42 0.83
N GLN A 192 -10.37 1.41 0.74
CA GLN A 192 -10.40 0.30 1.70
C GLN A 192 -9.09 -0.51 1.68
N VAL A 193 -8.55 -0.80 0.50
CA VAL A 193 -7.28 -1.54 0.38
C VAL A 193 -6.12 -0.71 0.96
N ALA A 194 -6.10 0.60 0.72
CA ALA A 194 -5.08 1.49 1.26
C ALA A 194 -5.14 1.58 2.79
N GLU A 195 -6.35 1.59 3.38
CA GLU A 195 -6.56 1.52 4.83
C GLU A 195 -6.00 0.21 5.40
N VAL A 196 -6.35 -0.94 4.82
CA VAL A 196 -5.87 -2.25 5.29
C VAL A 196 -4.34 -2.34 5.20
N ALA A 197 -3.75 -1.87 4.09
CA ALA A 197 -2.30 -1.86 3.93
C ALA A 197 -1.61 -0.92 4.94
N ARG A 198 -2.20 0.25 5.22
CA ARG A 198 -1.71 1.18 6.26
C ARG A 198 -1.78 0.56 7.65
N GLN A 199 -2.86 -0.13 8.01
CA GLN A 199 -2.96 -0.87 9.27
C GLN A 199 -1.88 -1.95 9.37
N GLY A 200 -1.61 -2.66 8.27
CA GLY A 200 -0.49 -3.61 8.18
C GLY A 200 0.86 -2.94 8.47
N LEU A 201 1.11 -1.76 7.89
CA LEU A 201 2.34 -1.00 8.12
C LEU A 201 2.45 -0.46 9.56
N GLN A 202 1.36 -0.18 10.25
CA GLN A 202 1.41 0.18 11.67
C GLN A 202 1.93 -0.98 12.53
N GLY A 203 1.56 -2.21 12.20
CA GLY A 203 2.06 -3.42 12.85
C GLY A 203 3.48 -3.82 12.41
N ALA A 204 3.86 -3.49 11.18
CA ALA A 204 5.14 -3.83 10.58
C ALA A 204 5.71 -2.67 9.75
N PRO A 205 6.26 -1.62 10.37
CA PRO A 205 6.61 -0.36 9.70
C PRO A 205 7.73 -0.47 8.66
N TYR A 206 8.51 -1.55 8.70
CA TYR A 206 9.61 -1.81 7.78
C TYR A 206 9.35 -3.00 6.85
N ASP A 207 8.11 -3.49 6.78
CA ASP A 207 7.77 -4.58 5.87
C ASP A 207 7.77 -4.06 4.41
N PRO A 208 8.72 -4.53 3.56
CA PRO A 208 8.84 -4.03 2.19
C PRO A 208 7.69 -4.49 1.29
N VAL A 209 7.05 -5.63 1.60
CA VAL A 209 5.95 -6.19 0.83
C VAL A 209 4.68 -5.38 1.09
N ILE A 210 4.34 -5.14 2.36
CA ILE A 210 3.16 -4.34 2.71
C ILE A 210 3.31 -2.90 2.21
N ASN A 211 4.52 -2.31 2.34
CA ASN A 211 4.78 -0.98 1.84
C ASN A 211 4.59 -0.89 0.31
N ARG A 212 5.02 -1.92 -0.42
CA ARG A 212 4.82 -2.00 -1.87
C ARG A 212 3.35 -2.05 -2.24
N TYR A 213 2.55 -2.88 -1.58
CA TYR A 213 1.10 -2.93 -1.81
C TYR A 213 0.45 -1.58 -1.55
N TYR A 214 0.78 -0.93 -0.44
CA TYR A 214 0.26 0.40 -0.11
C TYR A 214 0.55 1.43 -1.21
N LEU A 215 1.81 1.54 -1.66
CA LEU A 215 2.21 2.47 -2.71
C LEU A 215 1.52 2.16 -4.06
N THR A 216 1.37 0.87 -4.38
CA THR A 216 0.70 0.43 -5.62
C THR A 216 -0.79 0.76 -5.59
N THR A 217 -1.45 0.64 -4.44
CA THR A 217 -2.86 1.04 -4.28
C THR A 217 -3.03 2.55 -4.43
N LEU A 218 -2.12 3.36 -3.88
CA LEU A 218 -2.17 4.82 -4.03
C LEU A 218 -2.01 5.26 -5.48
N SER A 219 -1.09 4.64 -6.24
CA SER A 219 -0.91 4.98 -7.66
C SER A 219 -2.12 4.58 -8.50
N ALA A 220 -2.75 3.42 -8.21
CA ALA A 220 -3.99 2.99 -8.84
C ALA A 220 -5.15 3.97 -8.56
N ARG A 221 -5.24 4.50 -7.33
CA ARG A 221 -6.24 5.52 -6.97
C ARG A 221 -6.07 6.80 -7.78
N GLN A 222 -4.83 7.30 -7.89
CA GLN A 222 -4.53 8.49 -8.70
C GLN A 222 -4.84 8.28 -10.19
N ALA A 223 -4.60 7.08 -10.73
CA ALA A 223 -4.97 6.75 -12.10
C ALA A 223 -6.50 6.76 -12.30
N ALA A 224 -7.26 6.17 -11.36
CA ALA A 224 -8.72 6.18 -11.41
C ALA A 224 -9.31 7.59 -11.31
N LEU A 225 -8.73 8.47 -10.48
CA LEU A 225 -9.13 9.89 -10.41
C LEU A 225 -8.89 10.63 -11.72
N ARG A 226 -7.75 10.39 -12.38
CA ARG A 226 -7.47 10.95 -13.71
C ARG A 226 -8.48 10.47 -14.74
N GLN A 227 -8.79 9.17 -14.76
CA GLN A 227 -9.80 8.61 -15.67
C GLN A 227 -11.19 9.19 -15.43
N LEU A 228 -11.58 9.40 -14.16
CA LEU A 228 -12.82 10.08 -13.81
C LEU A 228 -12.82 11.53 -14.32
N SER A 229 -11.72 12.27 -14.15
CA SER A 229 -11.60 13.64 -14.65
C SER A 229 -11.70 13.74 -16.18
N THR A 230 -11.18 12.75 -16.92
CA THR A 230 -11.24 12.73 -18.39
C THR A 230 -12.59 12.27 -18.96
N THR A 231 -13.40 11.58 -18.15
CA THR A 231 -14.72 11.08 -18.56
C THR A 231 -15.86 12.03 -18.17
N LEU A 232 -15.61 13.04 -17.32
CA LEU A 232 -16.55 14.12 -17.05
C LEU A 232 -16.48 15.19 -18.16
N PRO A 233 -17.62 15.69 -18.68
CA PRO A 233 -17.62 16.83 -19.58
C PRO A 233 -17.10 18.09 -18.86
N PRO A 234 -16.47 19.04 -19.59
CA PRO A 234 -15.66 20.14 -19.02
C PRO A 234 -16.44 21.12 -18.11
N ASN A 235 -17.75 20.98 -18.01
CA ASN A 235 -18.66 21.82 -17.24
C ASN A 235 -19.08 21.23 -15.88
N VAL A 236 -18.53 20.08 -15.46
CA VAL A 236 -18.81 19.49 -14.14
C VAL A 236 -17.54 19.46 -13.30
N GLN A 237 -17.36 20.46 -12.45
CA GLN A 237 -16.31 20.44 -11.42
C GLN A 237 -16.65 19.37 -10.37
N VAL A 238 -15.71 18.45 -10.15
CA VAL A 238 -15.75 17.52 -9.02
C VAL A 238 -15.53 18.36 -7.76
N GLY A 239 -16.61 18.62 -7.02
CA GLY A 239 -16.53 19.19 -5.68
C GLY A 239 -15.62 18.30 -4.82
N GLY A 240 -14.67 18.93 -4.14
CA GLY A 240 -13.67 18.26 -3.33
C GLY A 240 -14.30 17.32 -2.30
N TYR A 241 -13.80 16.09 -2.29
CA TYR A 241 -13.91 15.14 -1.18
C TYR A 241 -12.50 14.88 -0.66
#